data_AF-A0AAU9UWI4-F1
#
_entry.id   AF-A0AAU9UWI4-F1
#
_cell.length_a   1.000
_cell.length_b   1.000
_cell.length_c   1.000
_cell.angle_alpha   90.00
_cell.angle_beta   90.00
_cell.angle_gamma   90.00
#
_symmetry.space_group_name_H-M   'P 1'
#
loop_
_entity.id
_entity.type
_entity.pdbx_description
1 polymer ?
#
loop_
_entity_poly.entity_id
_entity_poly.type
_entity_poly.pdbx_seq_one_letter_code
_entity_poly.pdbx_strand_id
1 'polypeptide(L)'
;MDTKIEKLPPETTRKKTLSKKHIRRNEKAEKLYKNGKLVPVCRETFLNILRLKKGRVQGVMRRYFGTQQSATERRGGNRKKHLYASKREAVQNFIKKFKPLEIHYSREKHTNRLYLHPDLNIHKMWVMYNDQVQPDFGVTLGFFRLVFNTSFNIGFGSPRQDVCSTCLQFSETLKIEKASAKKVNIMTQARIHKLRAAAFFDNLKEERDDLLVLSFDCQKNLPLPKIPDQATYYARQLYIYNFTVVIGSSSQKLTKENVHAYTWTENESLKGSNEICSCLFNCLNNIDLTGKTVIRMVADGCGGQNKNMMVLGMTMKWLANAPENIKTVEIIYPVTGHSFLPPDRVFAFTEKQIRKLEIIVHPDEYRVIFSNHATVHNLASDIPVLNWKQSCKDILKLLAKLALPNQQMQTGYSYKK
;
A
#
# COMPACT_ATOMS: atom_id res chain seq x y z
N MET A 1 75.11 8.93 -33.38
CA MET A 1 74.19 9.99 -33.87
C MET A 1 74.53 11.25 -33.13
N ASP A 2 75.45 12.00 -33.73
CA ASP A 2 75.84 13.33 -33.32
C ASP A 2 74.68 14.30 -33.43
N THR A 3 74.40 15.05 -32.36
CA THR A 3 74.34 16.51 -32.51
C THR A 3 74.55 17.20 -31.17
N LYS A 4 75.65 17.96 -31.17
CA LYS A 4 76.21 18.86 -30.17
C LYS A 4 75.18 19.83 -29.59
N ILE A 5 75.35 20.20 -28.33
CA ILE A 5 75.37 21.64 -27.97
C ILE A 5 76.56 21.91 -27.05
N GLU A 6 77.31 22.93 -27.47
CA GLU A 6 78.59 23.43 -26.98
C GLU A 6 78.53 24.10 -25.60
N LYS A 7 79.71 24.22 -25.00
CA LYS A 7 80.00 24.68 -23.63
C LYS A 7 80.23 26.21 -23.53
N LEU A 8 80.40 26.65 -22.26
CA LEU A 8 81.30 27.71 -21.71
C LEU A 8 80.66 29.08 -21.43
N PRO A 9 81.20 29.94 -20.52
CA PRO A 9 82.11 29.77 -19.36
C PRO A 9 81.56 30.56 -18.11
N PRO A 10 82.33 30.82 -17.01
CA PRO A 10 81.79 31.15 -15.69
C PRO A 10 81.52 32.65 -15.47
N GLU A 11 80.90 32.93 -14.33
CA GLU A 11 80.62 34.25 -13.76
C GLU A 11 81.78 35.26 -13.90
N THR A 12 81.44 36.49 -14.28
CA THR A 12 82.14 37.67 -13.75
C THR A 12 81.14 38.77 -13.37
N THR A 13 81.27 39.18 -12.11
CA THR A 13 80.54 40.21 -11.38
C THR A 13 80.55 41.59 -12.03
N ARG A 14 79.42 42.30 -11.92
CA ARG A 14 79.44 43.76 -11.77
C ARG A 14 78.40 44.23 -10.74
N LYS A 15 78.85 44.43 -9.51
CA LYS A 15 78.15 45.29 -8.55
C LYS A 15 78.40 46.74 -8.97
N LYS A 16 77.34 47.49 -9.28
CA LYS A 16 77.28 48.95 -9.08
C LYS A 16 75.84 49.41 -8.88
N THR A 17 75.54 49.62 -7.60
CA THR A 17 74.69 50.61 -6.95
C THR A 17 73.76 51.45 -7.82
N LEU A 18 72.44 51.37 -7.56
CA LEU A 18 71.49 52.42 -7.91
C LEU A 18 70.47 52.64 -6.78
N SER A 19 70.64 53.79 -6.14
CA SER A 19 69.61 54.76 -5.76
C SER A 19 68.40 54.30 -4.93
N LYS A 20 68.40 54.75 -3.67
CA LYS A 20 67.21 54.91 -2.82
C LYS A 20 66.10 55.65 -3.57
N LYS A 21 65.05 54.94 -3.99
CA LYS A 21 63.68 55.48 -4.11
C LYS A 21 62.69 54.33 -4.27
N HIS A 22 61.64 54.36 -3.44
CA HIS A 22 60.52 53.42 -3.32
C HIS A 22 60.71 52.22 -2.37
N ILE A 23 60.69 52.52 -1.07
CA ILE A 23 60.10 51.60 -0.08
C ILE A 23 58.61 51.49 -0.40
N ARG A 24 58.24 50.60 -1.33
CA ARG A 24 56.85 50.15 -1.49
C ARG A 24 56.58 49.12 -0.38
N ARG A 25 55.84 49.53 0.65
CA ARG A 25 55.18 48.65 1.63
C ARG A 25 54.41 47.56 0.90
N ASN A 26 55.02 46.40 0.69
CA ASN A 26 54.40 45.19 0.15
C ASN A 26 54.87 43.94 0.91
N GLU A 27 55.15 44.08 2.20
CA GLU A 27 55.39 42.95 3.08
C GLU A 27 54.09 42.56 3.78
N LYS A 28 53.23 41.83 3.06
CA LYS A 28 52.31 40.89 3.71
C LYS A 28 52.70 39.50 3.23
N ALA A 29 53.56 38.85 4.00
CA ALA A 29 53.80 37.41 3.82
C ALA A 29 52.51 36.67 4.16
N GLU A 30 52.00 35.88 3.21
CA GLU A 30 50.83 35.03 3.43
C GLU A 30 51.30 33.75 4.13
N LYS A 31 50.52 33.18 5.05
CA LYS A 31 50.97 32.01 5.84
C LYS A 31 50.27 30.74 5.37
N LEU A 32 51.03 29.68 5.14
CA LEU A 32 50.52 28.33 4.87
C LEU A 32 50.92 27.37 5.99
N TYR A 33 50.09 26.37 6.25
CA TYR A 33 50.42 25.32 7.21
C TYR A 33 51.29 24.25 6.56
N LYS A 34 52.48 24.01 7.13
CA LYS A 34 53.35 22.88 6.78
C LYS A 34 53.84 22.23 8.08
N ASN A 35 53.58 20.94 8.25
CA ASN A 35 53.95 20.14 9.44
C ASN A 35 53.56 20.82 10.77
N GLY A 36 52.31 21.31 10.86
CA GLY A 36 51.79 21.95 12.08
C GLY A 36 52.32 23.37 12.36
N LYS A 37 53.19 23.93 11.51
CA LYS A 37 53.70 25.30 11.65
C LYS A 37 53.24 26.19 10.49
N LEU A 38 52.95 27.45 10.81
CA LEU A 38 52.63 28.49 9.83
C LEU A 38 53.93 29.03 9.22
N VAL A 39 54.13 28.77 7.93
CA VAL A 39 55.29 29.22 7.17
C VAL A 39 54.91 30.46 6.34
N PRO A 40 55.64 31.58 6.45
CA PRO A 40 55.44 32.74 5.58
C PRO A 40 55.88 32.41 4.14
N VAL A 41 55.00 32.68 3.19
CA VAL A 41 55.23 32.49 1.74
C VAL A 41 54.90 33.77 0.99
N CYS A 42 55.47 33.91 -0.21
CA CYS A 42 55.09 35.01 -1.09
C CYS A 42 53.68 34.78 -1.64
N ARG A 43 53.01 35.88 -2.04
CA ARG A 43 51.64 35.84 -2.57
C ARG A 43 51.50 34.90 -3.77
N GLU A 44 52.50 34.88 -4.64
CA GLU A 44 52.45 34.05 -5.86
C GLU A 44 52.42 32.56 -5.51
N THR A 45 53.28 32.15 -4.58
CA THR A 45 53.31 30.78 -4.05
C THR A 45 52.01 30.41 -3.35
N PHE A 46 51.43 31.32 -2.55
CA PHE A 46 50.16 31.08 -1.87
C PHE A 46 48.99 30.86 -2.85
N LEU A 47 48.88 31.71 -3.87
CA LEU A 47 47.83 31.61 -4.89
C LEU A 47 47.95 30.33 -5.72
N ASN A 48 49.18 29.94 -6.09
CA ASN A 48 49.44 28.75 -6.90
C ASN A 48 49.20 27.46 -6.12
N ILE A 49 49.65 27.39 -4.86
CA ILE A 49 49.44 26.20 -4.01
C ILE A 49 47.95 25.97 -3.74
N LEU A 50 47.21 27.02 -3.39
CA LEU A 50 45.77 26.91 -3.07
C LEU A 50 44.87 26.98 -4.33
N ARG A 51 45.46 27.17 -5.51
CA ARG A 51 44.77 27.38 -6.80
C ARG A 51 43.67 28.45 -6.72
N LEU A 52 43.98 29.58 -6.09
CA LEU A 52 43.06 30.70 -5.92
C LEU A 52 43.43 31.86 -6.85
N LYS A 53 42.41 32.54 -7.39
CA LYS A 53 42.61 33.80 -8.13
C LYS A 53 42.83 34.97 -7.17
N LYS A 54 43.76 35.86 -7.51
CA LYS A 54 44.10 37.08 -6.73
C LYS A 54 42.89 37.86 -6.23
N GLY A 55 41.89 38.08 -7.10
CA GLY A 55 40.68 38.84 -6.75
C GLY A 55 39.85 38.22 -5.62
N ARG A 56 39.84 36.88 -5.51
CA ARG A 56 39.12 36.16 -4.44
C ARG A 56 39.78 36.38 -3.08
N VAL A 57 41.12 36.27 -3.02
CA VAL A 57 41.88 36.51 -1.78
C VAL A 57 41.77 37.97 -1.34
N GLN A 58 41.94 38.92 -2.27
CA GLN A 58 41.79 40.34 -1.97
C GLN A 58 40.39 40.72 -1.51
N GLY A 59 39.34 40.12 -2.11
CA GLY A 59 37.96 40.37 -1.71
C GLY A 59 37.61 39.83 -0.32
N VAL A 60 38.20 38.69 0.08
CA VAL A 60 38.07 38.15 1.44
C VAL A 60 38.84 39.03 2.43
N MET A 61 40.11 39.34 2.14
CA MET A 61 40.92 40.20 2.99
C MET A 61 40.29 41.57 3.19
N ARG A 62 39.81 42.22 2.12
CA ARG A 62 39.18 43.55 2.22
C ARG A 62 37.96 43.54 3.13
N ARG A 63 37.11 42.50 3.05
CA ARG A 63 35.94 42.36 3.91
C ARG A 63 36.34 42.08 5.35
N TYR A 64 37.23 41.10 5.56
CA TYR A 64 37.69 40.72 6.89
C TYR A 64 38.40 41.88 7.61
N PHE A 65 39.32 42.60 6.96
CA PHE A 65 39.99 43.74 7.57
C PHE A 65 39.10 44.98 7.69
N GLY A 66 38.01 45.08 6.91
CA GLY A 66 37.05 46.18 7.00
C GLY A 66 35.98 45.98 8.08
N THR A 67 35.55 44.74 8.33
CA THR A 67 34.44 44.43 9.26
C THR A 67 34.84 43.53 10.43
N GLN A 68 36.11 43.09 10.50
CA GLN A 68 36.62 42.12 11.49
C GLN A 68 35.83 40.79 11.55
N GLN A 69 35.00 40.51 10.52
CA GLN A 69 34.10 39.37 10.48
C GLN A 69 34.21 38.64 9.14
N SER A 70 33.99 37.33 9.17
CA SER A 70 33.88 36.51 7.95
C SER A 70 32.65 36.89 7.14
N ALA A 71 32.70 36.72 5.83
CA ALA A 71 31.58 37.08 4.95
C ALA A 71 30.34 36.23 5.26
N THR A 72 29.21 36.88 5.56
CA THR A 72 27.91 36.23 5.73
C THR A 72 27.40 35.68 4.39
N GLU A 73 26.94 34.43 4.35
CA GLU A 73 26.32 33.82 3.16
C GLU A 73 25.00 34.53 2.83
N ARG A 74 24.82 34.90 1.55
CA ARG A 74 23.65 35.64 1.04
C ARG A 74 23.04 35.01 -0.21
N ARG A 75 23.54 33.84 -0.65
CA ARG A 75 22.98 33.06 -1.76
C ARG A 75 21.81 32.22 -1.27
N GLY A 76 20.70 32.31 -1.99
CA GLY A 76 19.44 31.67 -1.59
C GLY A 76 18.70 32.48 -0.51
N GLY A 77 17.42 32.74 -0.75
CA GLY A 77 16.55 33.47 0.16
C GLY A 77 15.20 33.75 -0.49
N ASN A 78 14.11 33.50 0.24
CA ASN A 78 12.75 33.59 -0.30
C ASN A 78 12.29 35.06 -0.40
N ARG A 79 12.62 35.74 -1.49
CA ARG A 79 12.31 37.17 -1.71
C ARG A 79 10.88 37.45 -2.21
N LYS A 80 10.13 36.42 -2.61
CA LYS A 80 8.80 36.58 -3.25
C LYS A 80 7.62 36.24 -2.33
N LYS A 81 7.85 35.67 -1.14
CA LYS A 81 6.76 35.26 -0.22
C LYS A 81 5.88 36.43 0.21
N HIS A 82 6.47 37.62 0.42
CA HIS A 82 5.74 38.82 0.83
C HIS A 82 4.87 39.42 -0.28
N LEU A 83 5.27 39.30 -1.56
CA LEU A 83 4.49 39.81 -2.70
C LEU A 83 3.14 39.10 -2.90
N TYR A 84 3.02 37.85 -2.44
CA TYR A 84 1.81 37.04 -2.62
C TYR A 84 1.05 36.79 -1.31
N ALA A 85 1.35 37.55 -0.25
CA ALA A 85 0.71 37.40 1.05
C ALA A 85 -0.80 37.61 0.97
N SER A 86 -1.25 38.68 0.31
CA SER A 86 -2.68 39.02 0.16
C SER A 86 -3.44 37.98 -0.65
N LYS A 87 -2.86 37.46 -1.74
CA LYS A 87 -3.46 36.36 -2.52
C LYS A 87 -3.54 35.07 -1.72
N ARG A 88 -2.52 34.78 -0.91
CA ARG A 88 -2.51 33.60 -0.03
C ARG A 88 -3.62 33.67 1.01
N GLU A 89 -3.83 34.83 1.62
CA GLU A 89 -4.89 35.06 2.60
C GLU A 89 -6.28 34.92 1.97
N ALA A 90 -6.48 35.48 0.77
CA ALA A 90 -7.73 35.32 0.02
C ALA A 90 -8.08 33.84 -0.25
N VAL A 91 -7.10 33.04 -0.70
CA VAL A 91 -7.26 31.59 -0.89
C VAL A 91 -7.56 30.87 0.43
N GLN A 92 -6.88 31.22 1.53
CA GLN A 92 -7.13 30.63 2.85
C GLN A 92 -8.55 30.93 3.36
N ASN A 93 -9.03 32.16 3.19
CA ASN A 93 -10.36 32.56 3.60
C ASN A 93 -11.45 31.86 2.77
N PHE A 94 -11.21 31.63 1.48
CA PHE A 94 -12.11 30.82 0.64
C PHE A 94 -12.19 29.37 1.11
N ILE A 95 -11.05 28.72 1.39
CA ILE A 95 -11.02 27.31 1.84
C ILE A 95 -11.76 27.14 3.18
N LYS A 96 -11.68 28.12 4.09
CA LYS A 96 -12.39 28.11 5.38
C LYS A 96 -13.93 28.17 5.26
N LYS A 97 -14.48 28.56 4.11
CA LYS A 97 -15.94 28.57 3.88
C LYS A 97 -16.53 27.17 3.77
N PHE A 98 -15.73 26.18 3.41
CA PHE A 98 -16.21 24.81 3.25
C PHE A 98 -16.41 24.16 4.63
N LYS A 99 -17.61 23.63 4.88
CA LYS A 99 -17.90 22.84 6.09
C LYS A 99 -17.26 21.46 5.96
N PRO A 100 -16.31 21.08 6.83
CA PRO A 100 -15.76 19.74 6.83
C PRO A 100 -16.80 18.73 7.33
N LEU A 101 -16.77 17.53 6.77
CA LEU A 101 -17.51 16.38 7.26
C LEU A 101 -16.80 15.86 8.52
N GLU A 102 -17.54 15.74 9.63
CA GLU A 102 -17.04 15.08 10.83
C GLU A 102 -16.92 13.58 10.58
N ILE A 103 -15.76 13.01 10.95
CA ILE A 103 -15.53 11.57 10.92
C ILE A 103 -16.29 10.97 12.11
N HIS A 104 -17.59 10.73 11.96
CA HIS A 104 -18.42 10.27 13.10
C HIS A 104 -18.04 8.87 13.62
N TYR A 105 -17.09 8.17 12.98
CA TYR A 105 -16.54 6.91 13.48
C TYR A 105 -15.05 6.79 13.13
N SER A 106 -14.18 7.27 14.00
CA SER A 106 -12.82 6.75 14.15
C SER A 106 -12.46 6.88 15.61
N ARG A 107 -12.68 5.78 16.35
CA ARG A 107 -12.15 5.63 17.70
C ARG A 107 -10.64 5.46 17.57
N GLU A 108 -9.94 6.24 18.38
CA GLU A 108 -8.51 6.20 18.70
C GLU A 108 -7.54 6.88 17.72
N LYS A 109 -7.22 8.13 18.12
CA LYS A 109 -5.94 8.86 17.96
C LYS A 109 -5.15 8.62 16.67
N HIS A 110 -5.49 9.33 15.59
CA HIS A 110 -4.49 9.89 14.68
C HIS A 110 -4.98 11.19 14.02
N THR A 111 -4.28 12.31 14.32
CA THR A 111 -4.22 13.61 13.62
C THR A 111 -5.54 14.23 13.15
N ASN A 112 -5.90 15.43 13.64
CA ASN A 112 -7.03 16.28 13.19
C ASN A 112 -7.01 16.58 11.67
N ARG A 113 -7.30 15.57 10.83
CA ARG A 113 -7.46 15.72 9.39
C ARG A 113 -8.94 15.81 9.10
N LEU A 114 -9.35 16.93 8.52
CA LEU A 114 -10.73 17.20 8.16
C LEU A 114 -11.00 16.69 6.74
N TYR A 115 -12.19 16.19 6.46
CA TYR A 115 -12.54 15.68 5.13
C TYR A 115 -13.65 16.52 4.48
N LEU A 116 -13.46 16.92 3.24
CA LEU A 116 -14.50 17.55 2.41
C LEU A 116 -15.28 16.48 1.63
N HIS A 117 -16.41 16.88 1.03
CA HIS A 117 -17.26 15.98 0.25
C HIS A 117 -16.47 15.27 -0.87
N PRO A 118 -16.74 13.97 -1.16
CA PRO A 118 -16.05 13.21 -2.21
C PRO A 118 -16.11 13.81 -3.62
N ASP A 119 -17.16 14.56 -3.92
CA ASP A 119 -17.34 15.20 -5.24
C ASP A 119 -16.48 16.45 -5.41
N LEU A 120 -15.92 16.98 -4.33
CA LEU A 120 -14.97 18.09 -4.37
C LEU A 120 -13.56 17.57 -4.63
N ASN A 121 -12.77 18.36 -5.34
CA ASN A 121 -11.34 18.14 -5.50
C ASN A 121 -10.63 19.49 -5.62
N ILE A 122 -9.30 19.51 -5.49
CA ILE A 122 -8.51 20.75 -5.52
C ILE A 122 -8.76 21.54 -6.80
N HIS A 123 -8.91 20.86 -7.95
CA HIS A 123 -9.16 21.51 -9.23
C HIS A 123 -10.53 22.21 -9.26
N LYS A 124 -11.60 21.52 -8.84
CA LYS A 124 -12.95 22.10 -8.75
C LYS A 124 -12.99 23.28 -7.79
N MET A 125 -12.34 23.17 -6.63
CA MET A 125 -12.25 24.27 -5.66
C MET A 125 -11.47 25.47 -6.22
N TRP A 126 -10.43 25.22 -7.00
CA TRP A 126 -9.65 26.26 -7.67
C TRP A 126 -10.47 26.99 -8.74
N VAL A 127 -11.23 26.25 -9.57
CA VAL A 127 -12.18 26.84 -10.53
C VAL A 127 -13.19 27.72 -9.80
N MET A 128 -13.85 27.18 -8.77
CA MET A 128 -14.81 27.93 -7.95
C MET A 128 -14.21 29.18 -7.31
N TYR A 129 -12.94 29.14 -6.88
CA TYR A 129 -12.25 30.30 -6.34
C TYR A 129 -12.03 31.37 -7.41
N ASN A 130 -11.46 30.99 -8.56
CA ASN A 130 -11.15 31.93 -9.64
C ASN A 130 -12.41 32.53 -10.28
N ASP A 131 -13.53 31.81 -10.30
CA ASP A 131 -14.83 32.33 -10.78
C ASP A 131 -15.45 33.36 -9.82
N GLN A 132 -15.10 33.32 -8.53
CA GLN A 132 -15.67 34.18 -7.49
C GLN A 132 -14.83 35.42 -7.16
N VAL A 133 -13.55 35.46 -7.56
CA VAL A 133 -12.63 36.55 -7.22
C VAL A 133 -12.37 37.47 -8.41
N GLN A 134 -12.03 38.73 -8.10
CA GLN A 134 -11.58 39.67 -9.12
C GLN A 134 -10.29 39.18 -9.79
N PRO A 135 -10.03 39.54 -11.07
CA PRO A 135 -8.87 39.08 -11.84
C PRO A 135 -7.52 39.26 -11.12
N ASP A 136 -7.38 40.34 -10.35
CA ASP A 136 -6.16 40.64 -9.59
C ASP A 136 -5.88 39.65 -8.46
N PHE A 137 -6.90 38.96 -7.92
CA PHE A 137 -6.77 37.93 -6.89
C PHE A 137 -6.80 36.50 -7.44
N GLY A 138 -6.95 36.35 -8.76
CA GLY A 138 -6.81 35.09 -9.46
C GLY A 138 -5.45 34.44 -9.19
N VAL A 139 -5.46 33.12 -9.02
CA VAL A 139 -4.26 32.32 -8.76
C VAL A 139 -4.18 31.15 -9.74
N THR A 140 -2.97 30.64 -9.96
CA THR A 140 -2.78 29.39 -10.72
C THR A 140 -3.12 28.17 -9.87
N LEU A 141 -3.49 27.07 -10.51
CA LEU A 141 -3.77 25.80 -9.83
C LEU A 141 -2.60 25.35 -8.94
N GLY A 142 -1.36 25.54 -9.40
CA GLY A 142 -0.16 25.23 -8.63
C GLY A 142 -0.04 26.04 -7.33
N PHE A 143 -0.35 27.34 -7.39
CA PHE A 143 -0.36 28.21 -6.20
C PHE A 143 -1.49 27.81 -5.24
N PHE A 144 -2.70 27.58 -5.76
CA PHE A 144 -3.84 27.14 -4.94
C PHE A 144 -3.54 25.80 -4.24
N ARG A 145 -3.00 24.82 -4.96
CA ARG A 145 -2.60 23.52 -4.42
C ARG A 145 -1.51 23.64 -3.35
N LEU A 146 -0.53 24.54 -3.54
CA LEU A 146 0.50 24.82 -2.54
C LEU A 146 -0.12 25.39 -1.26
N VAL A 147 -1.02 26.38 -1.38
CA VAL A 147 -1.69 26.97 -0.21
C VAL A 147 -2.56 25.95 0.51
N PHE A 148 -3.34 25.15 -0.24
CA PHE A 148 -4.17 24.07 0.29
C PHE A 148 -3.34 23.06 1.09
N ASN A 149 -2.27 22.51 0.50
CA ASN A 149 -1.46 21.47 1.13
C ASN A 149 -0.59 21.97 2.30
N THR A 150 -0.20 23.25 2.30
CA THR A 150 0.70 23.80 3.34
C THR A 150 -0.04 24.49 4.48
N SER A 151 -1.27 24.97 4.25
CA SER A 151 -2.04 25.73 5.25
C SER A 151 -3.16 24.92 5.89
N PHE A 152 -3.54 23.78 5.31
CA PHE A 152 -4.67 22.97 5.78
C PHE A 152 -4.31 21.48 5.80
N ASN A 153 -4.73 20.79 6.85
CA ASN A 153 -4.74 19.32 6.91
C ASN A 153 -6.12 18.80 6.48
N ILE A 154 -6.51 19.05 5.23
CA ILE A 154 -7.82 18.67 4.68
C ILE A 154 -7.64 17.59 3.60
N GLY A 155 -8.43 16.53 3.68
CA GLY A 155 -8.60 15.52 2.63
C GLY A 155 -9.93 15.64 1.92
N PHE A 156 -10.11 14.92 0.82
CA PHE A 156 -11.42 14.68 0.21
C PHE A 156 -11.89 13.31 0.68
N GLY A 157 -13.12 13.21 1.16
CA GLY A 157 -13.72 11.93 1.54
C GLY A 157 -13.78 11.02 0.32
N SER A 158 -13.72 9.71 0.53
CA SER A 158 -14.08 8.75 -0.52
C SER A 158 -15.56 8.38 -0.33
N PRO A 159 -16.32 8.12 -1.40
CA PRO A 159 -17.62 7.46 -1.25
C PRO A 159 -17.39 6.18 -0.46
N ARG A 160 -18.24 5.85 0.51
CA ARG A 160 -18.09 4.62 1.28
C ARG A 160 -18.34 3.44 0.35
N GLN A 161 -17.27 2.81 -0.13
CA GLN A 161 -17.30 1.50 -0.77
C GLN A 161 -17.20 0.43 0.33
N ASP A 162 -17.83 -0.72 0.14
CA ASP A 162 -17.82 -1.87 1.07
C ASP A 162 -18.46 -1.63 2.46
N VAL A 163 -19.67 -1.05 2.49
CA VAL A 163 -20.43 -0.94 3.75
C VAL A 163 -21.34 -2.15 3.92
N CYS A 164 -21.28 -2.79 5.10
CA CYS A 164 -22.20 -3.85 5.46
C CYS A 164 -23.67 -3.41 5.31
N SER A 165 -24.43 -4.11 4.46
CA SER A 165 -25.85 -3.85 4.19
C SER A 165 -26.70 -3.95 5.44
N THR A 166 -26.41 -4.91 6.32
CA THR A 166 -27.10 -5.06 7.62
C THR A 166 -26.82 -3.87 8.54
N CYS A 167 -25.59 -3.37 8.58
CA CYS A 167 -25.27 -2.15 9.34
C CYS A 167 -26.00 -0.92 8.78
N LEU A 168 -26.08 -0.78 7.46
CA LEU A 168 -26.85 0.28 6.81
C LEU A 168 -28.33 0.17 7.18
N GLN A 169 -28.91 -1.02 7.03
CA GLN A 169 -30.30 -1.28 7.39
C GLN A 169 -30.61 -0.91 8.83
N PHE A 170 -29.79 -1.33 9.80
CA PHE A 170 -29.96 -0.94 11.20
C PHE A 170 -29.89 0.58 11.38
N SER A 171 -28.92 1.24 10.72
CA SER A 171 -28.76 2.69 10.83
C SER A 171 -29.93 3.47 10.26
N GLU A 172 -30.48 3.06 9.11
CA GLU A 172 -31.63 3.71 8.49
C GLU A 172 -32.92 3.41 9.26
N THR A 173 -33.10 2.16 9.71
CA THR A 173 -34.27 1.78 10.52
C THR A 173 -34.32 2.55 11.84
N LEU A 174 -33.16 2.79 12.48
CA LEU A 174 -33.10 3.58 13.72
C LEU A 174 -33.50 5.05 13.55
N LYS A 175 -33.31 5.64 12.35
CA LYS A 175 -33.74 7.01 12.04
C LYS A 175 -35.25 7.12 11.91
N ILE A 176 -35.87 6.10 11.32
CA ILE A 176 -37.31 6.10 11.00
C ILE A 176 -38.16 5.63 12.19
N GLU A 177 -37.66 4.65 12.95
CA GLU A 177 -38.41 4.04 14.05
C GLU A 177 -38.76 5.08 15.12
N LYS A 178 -39.98 5.02 15.66
CA LYS A 178 -40.47 5.94 16.70
C LYS A 178 -40.72 5.21 18.02
N ALA A 179 -40.98 3.91 17.99
CA ALA A 179 -41.27 3.13 19.19
C ALA A 179 -39.98 2.81 19.99
N SER A 180 -39.97 3.16 21.28
CA SER A 180 -38.80 2.99 22.16
C SER A 180 -38.35 1.52 22.28
N ALA A 181 -39.28 0.58 22.47
CA ALA A 181 -38.97 -0.85 22.61
C ALA A 181 -38.31 -1.44 21.34
N LYS A 182 -38.80 -1.08 20.15
CA LYS A 182 -38.22 -1.50 18.87
C LYS A 182 -36.84 -0.89 18.65
N LYS A 183 -36.63 0.38 19.02
CA LYS A 183 -35.30 1.01 18.99
C LYS A 183 -34.29 0.26 19.85
N VAL A 184 -34.65 -0.10 21.07
CA VAL A 184 -33.75 -0.85 21.98
C VAL A 184 -33.40 -2.22 21.38
N ASN A 185 -34.36 -2.93 20.80
CA ASN A 185 -34.10 -4.20 20.15
C ASN A 185 -33.15 -4.04 18.93
N ILE A 186 -33.43 -3.09 18.04
CA ILE A 186 -32.59 -2.81 16.87
C ILE A 186 -31.17 -2.39 17.29
N MET A 187 -31.03 -1.56 18.31
CA MET A 187 -29.71 -1.20 18.88
C MET A 187 -28.98 -2.41 19.44
N THR A 188 -29.70 -3.32 20.11
CA THR A 188 -29.12 -4.55 20.65
C THR A 188 -28.64 -5.47 19.53
N GLN A 189 -29.46 -5.70 18.50
CA GLN A 189 -29.08 -6.49 17.33
C GLN A 189 -27.89 -5.87 16.57
N ALA A 190 -27.89 -4.55 16.39
CA ALA A 190 -26.77 -3.83 15.78
C ALA A 190 -25.49 -3.97 16.61
N ARG A 191 -25.59 -3.94 17.94
CA ARG A 191 -24.45 -4.16 18.85
C ARG A 191 -23.94 -5.59 18.75
N ILE A 192 -24.83 -6.59 18.78
CA ILE A 192 -24.46 -8.02 18.64
C ILE A 192 -23.77 -8.26 17.29
N HIS A 193 -24.31 -7.70 16.20
CA HIS A 193 -23.72 -7.80 14.86
C HIS A 193 -22.28 -7.26 14.83
N LYS A 194 -22.04 -6.09 15.42
CA LYS A 194 -20.70 -5.50 15.54
C LYS A 194 -19.76 -6.32 16.44
N LEU A 195 -20.27 -6.87 17.54
CA LEU A 195 -19.49 -7.73 18.43
C LEU A 195 -19.09 -9.03 17.73
N ARG A 196 -19.98 -9.65 16.96
CA ARG A 196 -19.66 -10.83 16.15
C ARG A 196 -18.59 -10.53 15.10
N ALA A 197 -18.69 -9.38 14.43
CA ALA A 197 -17.67 -8.94 13.48
C ALA A 197 -16.31 -8.71 14.18
N ALA A 198 -16.29 -8.09 15.36
CA ALA A 198 -15.06 -7.90 16.13
C ALA A 198 -14.43 -9.24 16.55
N ALA A 199 -15.23 -10.14 17.14
CA ALA A 199 -14.78 -11.47 17.55
C ALA A 199 -14.21 -12.30 16.38
N PHE A 200 -14.78 -12.14 15.18
CA PHE A 200 -14.24 -12.76 13.98
C PHE A 200 -12.81 -12.30 13.68
N PHE A 201 -12.54 -10.98 13.74
CA PHE A 201 -11.19 -10.47 13.53
C PHE A 201 -10.22 -10.86 14.66
N ASP A 202 -10.72 -11.02 15.89
CA ASP A 202 -9.91 -11.52 17.00
C ASP A 202 -9.50 -12.98 16.75
N ASN A 203 -10.42 -13.84 16.31
CA ASN A 203 -10.12 -15.23 15.92
C ASN A 203 -9.14 -15.33 14.75
N LEU A 204 -9.13 -14.34 13.85
CA LEU A 204 -8.24 -14.27 12.70
C LEU A 204 -6.82 -13.78 13.06
N LYS A 205 -6.69 -13.06 14.19
CA LYS A 205 -5.41 -12.59 14.74
C LYS A 205 -4.82 -13.53 15.77
N GLU A 206 -5.62 -14.47 16.27
CA GLU A 206 -5.20 -15.43 17.28
C GLU A 206 -3.96 -16.20 16.80
N GLU A 207 -2.91 -16.13 17.61
CA GLU A 207 -1.65 -16.84 17.40
C GLU A 207 -1.47 -17.79 18.58
N ARG A 208 -1.48 -19.09 18.29
CA ARG A 208 -1.14 -20.13 19.25
C ARG A 208 -0.24 -21.16 18.57
N ASP A 209 0.67 -21.75 19.34
CA ASP A 209 1.63 -22.72 18.81
C ASP A 209 0.94 -23.98 18.30
N ASP A 210 -0.19 -24.37 18.90
CA ASP A 210 -0.98 -25.56 18.56
C ASP A 210 -1.99 -25.30 17.42
N LEU A 211 -2.18 -24.04 17.00
CA LEU A 211 -3.17 -23.61 16.02
C LEU A 211 -2.51 -23.32 14.67
N LEU A 212 -3.16 -23.77 13.60
CA LEU A 212 -2.89 -23.35 12.24
C LEU A 212 -4.13 -22.68 11.66
N VAL A 213 -4.00 -21.45 11.20
CA VAL A 213 -5.09 -20.71 10.55
C VAL A 213 -4.90 -20.76 9.03
N LEU A 214 -5.95 -21.11 8.30
CA LEU A 214 -6.01 -21.13 6.84
C LEU A 214 -7.12 -20.18 6.40
N SER A 215 -6.77 -19.08 5.76
CA SER A 215 -7.76 -18.17 5.19
C SER A 215 -7.79 -18.30 3.68
N PHE A 216 -8.95 -18.51 3.08
CA PHE A 216 -9.04 -18.71 1.63
C PHE A 216 -10.23 -18.00 1.01
N ASP A 217 -10.01 -17.55 -0.22
CA ASP A 217 -11.04 -16.94 -1.04
C ASP A 217 -10.70 -17.06 -2.53
N CYS A 218 -11.71 -16.82 -3.38
CA CYS A 218 -11.54 -16.81 -4.82
C CYS A 218 -11.60 -15.37 -5.36
N GLN A 219 -10.55 -14.98 -6.09
CA GLN A 219 -10.51 -13.69 -6.75
C GLN A 219 -11.67 -13.56 -7.75
N LYS A 220 -12.05 -12.31 -8.02
CA LYS A 220 -12.92 -11.99 -9.16
C LYS A 220 -12.37 -12.61 -10.45
N ASN A 221 -13.27 -13.00 -11.35
CA ASN A 221 -12.87 -13.58 -12.63
C ASN A 221 -12.04 -12.57 -13.42
N LEU A 222 -10.88 -13.00 -13.92
CA LEU A 222 -9.96 -12.13 -14.65
C LEU A 222 -10.08 -12.43 -16.15
N PRO A 223 -10.36 -11.42 -16.99
CA PRO A 223 -10.59 -11.62 -18.41
C PRO A 223 -9.30 -12.02 -19.14
N LEU A 224 -9.43 -12.93 -20.09
CA LEU A 224 -8.37 -13.44 -20.95
C LEU A 224 -8.93 -13.62 -22.39
N PRO A 225 -8.40 -12.92 -23.40
CA PRO A 225 -7.40 -11.87 -23.30
C PRO A 225 -7.97 -10.59 -22.64
N LYS A 226 -7.12 -9.85 -21.94
CA LYS A 226 -7.39 -8.48 -21.50
C LYS A 226 -6.90 -7.55 -22.62
N ILE A 227 -7.80 -6.78 -23.24
CA ILE A 227 -7.47 -5.87 -24.36
C ILE A 227 -8.22 -4.55 -24.13
N PRO A 228 -7.63 -3.38 -24.43
CA PRO A 228 -8.30 -2.09 -24.34
C PRO A 228 -9.20 -1.83 -25.57
N ASP A 229 -10.03 -2.79 -25.95
CA ASP A 229 -10.95 -2.68 -27.09
C ASP A 229 -12.41 -2.81 -26.64
N GLN A 230 -13.26 -1.91 -27.14
CA GLN A 230 -14.68 -1.87 -26.80
C GLN A 230 -15.46 -3.02 -27.44
N ALA A 231 -15.03 -3.53 -28.61
CA ALA A 231 -15.69 -4.68 -29.23
C ALA A 231 -15.49 -5.97 -28.40
N THR A 232 -14.37 -6.08 -27.70
CA THR A 232 -14.08 -7.23 -26.82
C THR A 232 -15.04 -7.33 -25.62
N TYR A 233 -15.68 -6.23 -25.20
CA TYR A 233 -16.74 -6.25 -24.17
C TYR A 233 -18.02 -6.95 -24.63
N TYR A 234 -18.26 -7.02 -25.93
CA TYR A 234 -19.42 -7.68 -26.53
C TYR A 234 -19.12 -9.12 -26.98
N ALA A 235 -17.85 -9.54 -26.91
CA ALA A 235 -17.43 -10.91 -27.18
C ALA A 235 -17.33 -11.71 -25.87
N ARG A 236 -17.58 -13.03 -25.95
CA ARG A 236 -17.39 -13.92 -24.79
C ARG A 236 -15.89 -14.10 -24.52
N GLN A 237 -15.39 -13.41 -23.49
CA GLN A 237 -14.02 -13.54 -23.02
C GLN A 237 -13.86 -14.83 -22.19
N LEU A 238 -12.72 -15.51 -22.34
CA LEU A 238 -12.33 -16.62 -21.47
C LEU A 238 -11.91 -16.03 -20.13
N TYR A 239 -12.16 -16.75 -19.03
CA TYR A 239 -11.66 -16.33 -17.71
C TYR A 239 -10.47 -17.16 -17.26
N ILE A 240 -9.54 -16.50 -16.57
CA ILE A 240 -8.61 -17.15 -15.64
C ILE A 240 -9.13 -16.96 -14.22
N TYR A 241 -9.07 -18.03 -13.45
CA TYR A 241 -9.47 -18.08 -12.06
C TYR A 241 -8.23 -18.13 -11.17
N ASN A 242 -8.32 -17.48 -10.01
CA ASN A 242 -7.29 -17.51 -8.98
C ASN A 242 -7.98 -17.74 -7.63
N PHE A 243 -7.71 -18.91 -7.04
CA PHE A 243 -8.12 -19.25 -5.68
C PHE A 243 -6.89 -19.19 -4.78
N THR A 244 -6.92 -18.35 -3.76
CA THR A 244 -5.75 -18.13 -2.90
C THR A 244 -6.02 -18.62 -1.48
N VAL A 245 -5.10 -19.41 -0.97
CA VAL A 245 -5.04 -19.86 0.43
C VAL A 245 -3.86 -19.17 1.10
N VAL A 246 -4.12 -18.50 2.21
CA VAL A 246 -3.11 -17.88 3.07
C VAL A 246 -3.02 -18.72 4.34
N ILE A 247 -1.82 -19.17 4.66
CA ILE A 247 -1.49 -19.93 5.85
C ILE A 247 -0.93 -18.97 6.90
N GLY A 248 -1.46 -19.03 8.11
CA GLY A 248 -1.04 -18.20 9.23
C GLY A 248 -2.08 -17.16 9.65
N SER A 249 -1.73 -16.44 10.72
CA SER A 249 -2.60 -15.41 11.28
C SER A 249 -2.71 -14.21 10.33
N SER A 250 -3.77 -13.41 10.46
CA SER A 250 -3.90 -12.16 9.70
C SER A 250 -2.85 -11.10 10.03
N SER A 251 -2.16 -11.24 11.17
CA SER A 251 -1.09 -10.36 11.64
C SER A 251 0.26 -10.69 10.98
N GLN A 252 0.45 -11.93 10.53
CA GLN A 252 1.68 -12.37 9.89
C GLN A 252 1.87 -11.68 8.52
N LYS A 253 3.14 -11.48 8.18
CA LYS A 253 3.52 -10.92 6.89
C LYS A 253 3.19 -11.92 5.79
N LEU A 254 2.57 -11.43 4.72
CA LEU A 254 2.31 -12.22 3.52
C LEU A 254 3.63 -12.42 2.76
N THR A 255 4.00 -13.67 2.53
CA THR A 255 5.20 -14.08 1.81
C THR A 255 4.85 -15.19 0.83
N LYS A 256 5.78 -15.57 -0.07
CA LYS A 256 5.47 -16.60 -1.08
C LYS A 256 5.29 -17.98 -0.45
N GLU A 257 5.93 -18.21 0.69
CA GLU A 257 5.91 -19.47 1.42
C GLU A 257 4.57 -19.71 2.12
N ASN A 258 3.86 -18.66 2.51
CA ASN A 258 2.59 -18.77 3.23
C ASN A 258 1.36 -18.38 2.41
N VAL A 259 1.55 -17.91 1.17
CA VAL A 259 0.45 -17.63 0.24
C VAL A 259 0.53 -18.60 -0.93
N HIS A 260 -0.52 -19.39 -1.12
CA HIS A 260 -0.65 -20.34 -2.23
C HIS A 260 -1.77 -19.91 -3.17
N ALA A 261 -1.44 -19.67 -4.43
CA ALA A 261 -2.39 -19.28 -5.48
C ALA A 261 -2.61 -20.46 -6.43
N TYR A 262 -3.81 -21.00 -6.44
CA TYR A 262 -4.26 -22.04 -7.35
C TYR A 262 -4.94 -21.40 -8.55
N THR A 263 -4.43 -21.66 -9.74
CA THR A 263 -4.85 -20.97 -10.97
C THR A 263 -5.23 -21.97 -12.05
N TRP A 264 -6.29 -21.65 -12.78
CA TRP A 264 -6.74 -22.41 -13.95
C TRP A 264 -7.58 -21.51 -14.86
N THR A 265 -7.70 -21.89 -16.12
CA THR A 265 -8.54 -21.21 -17.10
C THR A 265 -9.89 -21.91 -17.25
N GLU A 266 -10.88 -21.18 -17.76
CA GLU A 266 -12.25 -21.69 -17.97
C GLU A 266 -12.32 -22.89 -18.95
N ASN A 267 -11.34 -23.04 -19.84
CA ASN A 267 -11.23 -24.21 -20.72
C ASN A 267 -10.59 -25.44 -20.04
N GLU A 268 -9.85 -25.25 -18.94
CA GLU A 268 -9.23 -26.33 -18.18
C GLU A 268 -10.22 -26.94 -17.18
N SER A 269 -10.92 -26.10 -16.41
CA SER A 269 -11.99 -26.53 -15.50
C SER A 269 -12.97 -25.41 -15.20
N LEU A 270 -14.14 -25.79 -14.68
CA LEU A 270 -15.16 -24.85 -14.24
C LEU A 270 -14.74 -24.13 -12.96
N LYS A 271 -15.45 -23.06 -12.60
CA LYS A 271 -15.34 -22.43 -11.28
C LYS A 271 -16.42 -22.98 -10.35
N GLY A 272 -16.12 -24.03 -9.59
CA GLY A 272 -17.09 -24.68 -8.72
C GLY A 272 -16.50 -25.30 -7.47
N SER A 273 -17.36 -25.96 -6.69
CA SER A 273 -16.95 -26.55 -5.42
C SER A 273 -15.97 -27.73 -5.56
N ASN A 274 -15.93 -28.43 -6.70
CA ASN A 274 -14.96 -29.50 -6.93
C ASN A 274 -13.53 -28.94 -7.01
N GLU A 275 -13.36 -27.84 -7.73
CA GLU A 275 -12.09 -27.17 -7.91
C GLU A 275 -11.60 -26.60 -6.58
N ILE A 276 -12.47 -25.87 -5.88
CA ILE A 276 -12.17 -25.30 -4.55
C ILE A 276 -11.77 -26.41 -3.56
N CYS A 277 -12.52 -27.51 -3.50
CA CYS A 277 -12.19 -28.64 -2.62
C CYS A 277 -10.87 -29.32 -3.02
N SER A 278 -10.56 -29.42 -4.30
CA SER A 278 -9.30 -30.02 -4.78
C SER A 278 -8.09 -29.15 -4.44
N CYS A 279 -8.21 -27.82 -4.58
CA CYS A 279 -7.20 -26.87 -4.13
C CYS A 279 -6.95 -26.96 -2.62
N LEU A 280 -8.03 -26.96 -1.82
CA LEU A 280 -7.94 -27.07 -0.37
C LEU A 280 -7.34 -28.41 0.08
N PHE A 281 -7.76 -29.51 -0.54
CA PHE A 281 -7.24 -30.84 -0.24
C PHE A 281 -5.75 -30.94 -0.58
N ASN A 282 -5.32 -30.41 -1.74
CA ASN A 282 -3.91 -30.32 -2.08
C ASN A 282 -3.13 -29.46 -1.08
N CYS A 283 -3.68 -28.31 -0.69
CA CYS A 283 -3.04 -27.44 0.29
C CYS A 283 -2.85 -28.17 1.62
N LEU A 284 -3.92 -28.74 2.18
CA LEU A 284 -3.90 -29.47 3.45
C LEU A 284 -2.91 -30.64 3.48
N ASN A 285 -2.70 -31.33 2.34
CA ASN A 285 -1.74 -32.44 2.24
C ASN A 285 -0.28 -31.99 2.15
N ASN A 286 -0.01 -30.72 1.82
CA ASN A 286 1.35 -30.22 1.58
C ASN A 286 1.80 -29.18 2.61
N ILE A 287 0.99 -28.91 3.64
CA ILE A 287 1.35 -27.97 4.71
C ILE A 287 2.11 -28.69 5.82
N ASP A 288 3.07 -27.99 6.43
CA ASP A 288 3.70 -28.43 7.68
C ASP A 288 2.70 -28.35 8.85
N LEU A 289 2.39 -29.52 9.40
CA LEU A 289 1.47 -29.71 10.53
C LEU A 289 2.21 -30.06 11.83
N THR A 290 3.54 -29.92 11.85
CA THR A 290 4.36 -30.25 13.02
C THR A 290 3.96 -29.39 14.21
N GLY A 291 3.66 -30.05 15.34
CA GLY A 291 3.26 -29.39 16.58
C GLY A 291 1.85 -28.77 16.58
N LYS A 292 1.06 -28.94 15.50
CA LYS A 292 -0.30 -28.43 15.40
C LYS A 292 -1.31 -29.46 15.89
N THR A 293 -2.35 -29.02 16.59
CA THR A 293 -3.47 -29.88 17.01
C THR A 293 -4.82 -29.41 16.46
N VAL A 294 -4.92 -28.11 16.14
CA VAL A 294 -6.14 -27.50 15.63
C VAL A 294 -5.85 -26.81 14.30
N ILE A 295 -6.69 -27.07 13.30
CA ILE A 295 -6.70 -26.33 12.03
C ILE A 295 -7.97 -25.49 11.97
N ARG A 296 -7.83 -24.19 11.76
CA ARG A 296 -8.93 -23.26 11.60
C ARG A 296 -8.98 -22.75 10.17
N MET A 297 -10.01 -23.17 9.45
CA MET A 297 -10.33 -22.79 8.08
C MET A 297 -11.29 -21.60 8.10
N VAL A 298 -10.89 -20.49 7.49
CA VAL A 298 -11.65 -19.24 7.43
C VAL A 298 -11.92 -18.86 5.97
N ALA A 299 -13.19 -18.66 5.62
CA ALA A 299 -13.57 -18.36 4.25
C ALA A 299 -14.84 -17.52 4.18
N ASP A 300 -15.05 -16.83 3.06
CA ASP A 300 -16.31 -16.10 2.86
C ASP A 300 -17.51 -17.04 2.81
N GLY A 301 -18.68 -16.55 3.24
CA GLY A 301 -19.92 -17.31 3.34
C GLY A 301 -20.59 -17.67 2.01
N CYS A 302 -19.86 -17.64 0.89
CA CYS A 302 -20.37 -17.90 -0.45
C CYS A 302 -20.78 -19.37 -0.63
N GLY A 303 -22.09 -19.63 -0.71
CA GLY A 303 -22.65 -20.99 -0.79
C GLY A 303 -22.23 -21.77 -2.05
N GLY A 304 -22.02 -21.08 -3.18
CA GLY A 304 -21.59 -21.75 -4.41
C GLY A 304 -20.14 -22.26 -4.38
N GLN A 305 -19.31 -21.71 -3.50
CA GLN A 305 -17.85 -21.91 -3.53
C GLN A 305 -17.34 -22.50 -2.22
N ASN A 306 -17.49 -21.77 -1.11
CA ASN A 306 -16.84 -22.07 0.16
C ASN A 306 -17.81 -22.65 1.19
N LYS A 307 -19.00 -22.06 1.35
CA LYS A 307 -20.00 -22.49 2.35
C LYS A 307 -20.94 -23.54 1.80
N ASN A 308 -20.41 -24.72 1.48
CA ASN A 308 -21.21 -25.84 0.99
C ASN A 308 -20.80 -27.16 1.65
N MET A 309 -21.66 -28.15 1.45
CA MET A 309 -21.48 -29.50 1.95
C MET A 309 -20.25 -30.20 1.36
N MET A 310 -19.74 -29.72 0.22
CA MET A 310 -18.56 -30.32 -0.41
C MET A 310 -17.30 -30.01 0.35
N VAL A 311 -17.13 -28.76 0.78
CA VAL A 311 -16.00 -28.36 1.62
C VAL A 311 -16.02 -29.12 2.94
N LEU A 312 -17.20 -29.29 3.55
CA LEU A 312 -17.36 -30.14 4.73
C LEU A 312 -16.97 -31.60 4.46
N GLY A 313 -17.50 -32.21 3.39
CA GLY A 313 -17.22 -33.59 3.03
C GLY A 313 -15.73 -33.85 2.74
N MET A 314 -15.10 -32.95 1.98
CA MET A 314 -13.66 -32.98 1.72
C MET A 314 -12.86 -32.85 3.02
N THR A 315 -13.24 -31.92 3.90
CA THR A 315 -12.54 -31.70 5.19
C THR A 315 -12.65 -32.93 6.09
N MET A 316 -13.83 -33.56 6.17
CA MET A 316 -14.02 -34.80 6.94
C MET A 316 -13.18 -35.95 6.35
N LYS A 317 -13.17 -36.09 5.02
CA LYS A 317 -12.35 -37.11 4.34
C LYS A 317 -10.86 -36.88 4.60
N TRP A 318 -10.41 -35.62 4.55
CA TRP A 318 -9.03 -35.26 4.84
C TRP A 318 -8.68 -35.57 6.31
N LEU A 319 -9.51 -35.13 7.25
CA LEU A 319 -9.30 -35.35 8.69
C LEU A 319 -9.20 -36.84 9.05
N ALA A 320 -9.99 -37.69 8.39
CA ALA A 320 -9.93 -39.14 8.59
C ALA A 320 -8.59 -39.77 8.19
N ASN A 321 -7.77 -39.09 7.38
CA ASN A 321 -6.43 -39.53 6.97
C ASN A 321 -5.35 -38.54 7.43
N ALA A 322 -5.69 -37.59 8.31
CA ALA A 322 -4.76 -36.58 8.78
C ALA A 322 -3.77 -37.18 9.79
N PRO A 323 -2.61 -36.53 10.02
CA PRO A 323 -1.70 -36.89 11.09
C PRO A 323 -2.39 -36.97 12.45
N GLU A 324 -2.02 -37.94 13.29
CA GLU A 324 -2.68 -38.21 14.59
C GLU A 324 -2.65 -37.02 15.56
N ASN A 325 -1.70 -36.08 15.38
CA ASN A 325 -1.64 -34.86 16.17
C ASN A 325 -2.82 -33.92 15.92
N ILE A 326 -3.46 -33.98 14.75
CA ILE A 326 -4.61 -33.12 14.39
C ILE A 326 -5.89 -33.68 14.99
N LYS A 327 -6.44 -32.97 15.97
CA LYS A 327 -7.64 -33.38 16.72
C LYS A 327 -8.90 -32.66 16.28
N THR A 328 -8.77 -31.45 15.74
CA THR A 328 -9.93 -30.59 15.46
C THR A 328 -9.71 -29.77 14.21
N VAL A 329 -10.73 -29.72 13.35
CA VAL A 329 -10.81 -28.78 12.23
C VAL A 329 -12.03 -27.87 12.45
N GLU A 330 -11.78 -26.58 12.56
CA GLU A 330 -12.81 -25.55 12.71
C GLU A 330 -13.03 -24.87 11.36
N ILE A 331 -14.29 -24.67 10.96
CA ILE A 331 -14.61 -23.88 9.76
C ILE A 331 -15.43 -22.66 10.18
N ILE A 332 -14.87 -21.47 9.98
CA ILE A 332 -15.45 -20.20 10.41
C ILE A 332 -15.79 -19.34 9.20
N TYR A 333 -17.02 -18.83 9.16
CA TYR A 333 -17.48 -17.89 8.14
C TYR A 333 -17.72 -16.51 8.76
N PRO A 334 -17.25 -15.42 8.15
CA PRO A 334 -17.45 -14.07 8.65
C PRO A 334 -18.91 -13.64 8.60
N VAL A 335 -19.21 -12.59 9.35
CA VAL A 335 -20.47 -11.87 9.22
C VAL A 335 -20.46 -11.09 7.90
N THR A 336 -21.50 -11.27 7.09
CA THR A 336 -21.62 -10.64 5.76
C THR A 336 -21.40 -9.13 5.81
N GLY A 337 -20.53 -8.61 4.93
CA GLY A 337 -20.19 -7.18 4.86
C GLY A 337 -19.11 -6.73 5.86
N HIS A 338 -18.57 -7.65 6.65
CA HIS A 338 -17.38 -7.48 7.49
C HIS A 338 -16.30 -8.51 7.15
N SER A 339 -16.31 -9.02 5.91
CA SER A 339 -15.54 -10.17 5.45
C SER A 339 -14.17 -9.80 4.86
N PHE A 340 -13.35 -9.00 5.54
CA PHE A 340 -12.00 -8.72 5.04
C PHE A 340 -11.04 -9.84 5.42
N LEU A 341 -10.70 -10.69 4.45
CA LEU A 341 -9.84 -11.85 4.64
C LEU A 341 -8.39 -11.56 4.18
N PRO A 342 -7.39 -12.30 4.68
CA PRO A 342 -6.00 -12.17 4.24
C PRO A 342 -5.78 -12.29 2.71
N PRO A 343 -6.46 -13.23 1.99
CA PRO A 343 -6.40 -13.29 0.52
C PRO A 343 -6.78 -11.98 -0.19
N ASP A 344 -7.72 -11.18 0.35
CA ASP A 344 -8.14 -9.90 -0.26
C ASP A 344 -6.97 -8.93 -0.40
N ARG A 345 -6.03 -8.96 0.55
CA ARG A 345 -4.81 -8.14 0.48
C ARG A 345 -3.92 -8.59 -0.68
N VAL A 346 -3.78 -9.90 -0.90
CA VAL A 346 -3.04 -10.47 -2.03
C VAL A 346 -3.70 -10.06 -3.35
N PHE A 347 -5.03 -10.16 -3.45
CA PHE A 347 -5.79 -9.74 -4.63
C PHE A 347 -5.62 -8.26 -4.93
N ALA A 348 -5.61 -7.40 -3.91
CA ALA A 348 -5.37 -5.97 -4.09
C ALA A 348 -3.98 -5.68 -4.68
N PHE A 349 -2.95 -6.42 -4.25
CA PHE A 349 -1.59 -6.27 -4.80
C PHE A 349 -1.49 -6.77 -6.24
N THR A 350 -2.05 -7.94 -6.55
CA THR A 350 -2.03 -8.51 -7.92
C THR A 350 -2.85 -7.66 -8.86
N GLU A 351 -4.03 -7.20 -8.44
CA GLU A 351 -4.89 -6.33 -9.26
C GLU A 351 -4.21 -4.98 -9.56
N LYS A 352 -3.48 -4.40 -8.61
CA LYS A 352 -2.72 -3.17 -8.84
C LYS A 352 -1.64 -3.34 -9.92
N GLN A 353 -1.07 -4.54 -10.07
CA GLN A 353 -0.12 -4.83 -11.14
C GLN A 353 -0.85 -5.09 -12.46
N ILE A 354 -1.90 -5.92 -12.44
CA ILE A 354 -2.74 -6.21 -13.62
C ILE A 354 -3.29 -4.91 -14.23
N ARG A 355 -3.72 -3.94 -13.42
CA ARG A 355 -4.25 -2.65 -13.91
C ARG A 355 -3.24 -1.84 -14.72
N LYS A 356 -1.93 -2.04 -14.53
CA LYS A 356 -0.88 -1.32 -15.28
C LYS A 356 -0.61 -1.92 -16.66
N LEU A 357 -1.00 -3.18 -16.87
CA LEU A 357 -0.84 -3.87 -18.14
C LEU A 357 -2.10 -3.68 -18.95
N GLU A 358 -2.03 -2.97 -20.08
CA GLU A 358 -3.21 -2.74 -20.91
C GLU A 358 -3.65 -4.01 -21.63
N ILE A 359 -2.67 -4.82 -22.07
CA ILE A 359 -2.88 -6.04 -22.84
C ILE A 359 -2.31 -7.23 -22.06
N ILE A 360 -3.09 -8.31 -21.96
CA ILE A 360 -2.68 -9.64 -21.48
C ILE A 360 -3.32 -10.67 -22.39
N VAL A 361 -2.53 -11.52 -23.05
CA VAL A 361 -3.04 -12.46 -24.07
C VAL A 361 -2.84 -13.91 -23.63
N HIS A 362 -1.80 -14.19 -22.84
CA HIS A 362 -1.49 -15.54 -22.37
C HIS A 362 -1.77 -15.70 -20.87
N PRO A 363 -2.32 -16.85 -20.41
CA PRO A 363 -2.57 -17.09 -18.98
C PRO A 363 -1.28 -17.03 -18.14
N ASP A 364 -0.13 -17.38 -18.71
CA ASP A 364 1.14 -17.33 -17.99
C ASP A 364 1.54 -15.92 -17.57
N GLU A 365 1.10 -14.88 -18.28
CA GLU A 365 1.34 -13.49 -17.88
C GLU A 365 0.64 -13.19 -16.54
N TYR A 366 -0.57 -13.72 -16.34
CA TYR A 366 -1.25 -13.64 -15.03
C TYR A 366 -0.50 -14.47 -13.98
N ARG A 367 -0.06 -15.69 -14.32
CA ARG A 367 0.69 -16.56 -13.40
C ARG A 367 2.00 -15.91 -12.93
N VAL A 368 2.71 -15.21 -13.81
CA VAL A 368 3.91 -14.42 -13.45
C VAL A 368 3.59 -13.29 -12.48
N ILE A 369 2.44 -12.62 -12.64
CA ILE A 369 2.01 -11.57 -11.69
C ILE A 369 1.67 -12.18 -10.32
N PHE A 370 0.98 -13.32 -10.30
CA PHE A 370 0.64 -14.02 -9.06
C PHE A 370 1.90 -14.54 -8.34
N SER A 371 2.87 -15.05 -9.08
CA SER A 371 4.12 -15.59 -8.52
C SER A 371 4.99 -14.54 -7.83
N ASN A 372 4.71 -13.24 -8.03
CA ASN A 372 5.34 -12.17 -7.28
C ASN A 372 4.91 -12.12 -5.81
N HIS A 373 3.71 -12.62 -5.47
CA HIS A 373 3.12 -12.54 -4.13
C HIS A 373 2.72 -13.89 -3.53
N ALA A 374 2.77 -14.96 -4.30
CA ALA A 374 2.33 -16.30 -3.90
C ALA A 374 3.16 -17.40 -4.55
N THR A 375 3.15 -18.59 -3.96
CA THR A 375 3.50 -19.83 -4.66
C THR A 375 2.34 -20.22 -5.57
N VAL A 376 2.58 -20.31 -6.88
CA VAL A 376 1.54 -20.58 -7.88
C VAL A 376 1.47 -22.08 -8.18
N HIS A 377 0.25 -22.59 -8.22
CA HIS A 377 -0.08 -23.98 -8.58
C HIS A 377 -1.06 -23.99 -9.74
N ASN A 378 -0.84 -24.83 -10.75
CA ASN A 378 -1.76 -24.96 -11.88
C ASN A 378 -2.75 -26.09 -11.60
N LEU A 379 -4.01 -25.72 -11.37
CA LEU A 379 -5.09 -26.68 -11.20
C LEU A 379 -5.46 -27.28 -12.57
N ALA A 380 -5.94 -28.52 -12.59
CA ALA A 380 -6.29 -29.33 -13.76
C ALA A 380 -5.11 -29.75 -14.65
N SER A 381 -4.02 -28.98 -14.68
CA SER A 381 -2.75 -29.41 -15.31
C SER A 381 -1.87 -30.21 -14.35
N ASP A 382 -1.43 -29.59 -13.25
CA ASP A 382 -0.48 -30.20 -12.30
C ASP A 382 -1.22 -30.89 -11.15
N ILE A 383 -2.37 -30.34 -10.77
CA ILE A 383 -3.20 -30.84 -9.67
C ILE A 383 -4.53 -31.35 -10.25
N PRO A 384 -4.84 -32.65 -10.14
CA PRO A 384 -6.08 -33.19 -10.68
C PRO A 384 -7.30 -32.64 -9.92
N VAL A 385 -8.34 -32.27 -10.68
CA VAL A 385 -9.63 -31.88 -10.09
C VAL A 385 -10.42 -33.15 -9.76
N LEU A 386 -10.62 -33.40 -8.46
CA LEU A 386 -11.37 -34.56 -8.00
C LEU A 386 -12.88 -34.26 -8.01
N ASN A 387 -13.68 -35.30 -8.32
CA ASN A 387 -15.13 -35.18 -8.34
C ASN A 387 -15.74 -35.33 -6.94
N TRP A 388 -15.48 -34.34 -6.09
CA TRP A 388 -16.00 -34.31 -4.72
C TRP A 388 -17.52 -34.41 -4.70
N LYS A 389 -18.22 -33.73 -5.62
CA LYS A 389 -19.70 -33.70 -5.74
C LYS A 389 -20.29 -35.09 -5.74
N GLN A 390 -19.72 -35.99 -6.54
CA GLN A 390 -20.18 -37.37 -6.58
C GLN A 390 -19.85 -38.10 -5.27
N SER A 391 -18.60 -38.01 -4.80
CA SER A 391 -18.15 -38.69 -3.58
C SER A 391 -18.96 -38.31 -2.34
N CYS A 392 -19.26 -37.03 -2.14
CA CYS A 392 -20.04 -36.62 -0.96
C CYS A 392 -21.52 -36.96 -1.12
N LYS A 393 -22.08 -36.92 -2.34
CA LYS A 393 -23.48 -37.29 -2.58
C LYS A 393 -23.78 -38.72 -2.15
N ASP A 394 -22.86 -39.64 -2.39
CA ASP A 394 -23.02 -41.05 -2.05
C ASP A 394 -23.00 -41.25 -0.52
N ILE A 395 -22.09 -40.56 0.18
CA ILE A 395 -21.99 -40.60 1.65
C ILE A 395 -23.19 -39.92 2.33
N LEU A 396 -23.59 -38.73 1.85
CA LEU A 396 -24.63 -37.94 2.49
C LEU A 396 -26.03 -38.50 2.25
N LYS A 397 -26.30 -39.09 1.08
CA LYS A 397 -27.54 -39.82 0.85
C LYS A 397 -27.65 -41.03 1.78
N LEU A 398 -26.53 -41.69 2.08
CA LEU A 398 -26.50 -42.78 3.04
C LEU A 398 -26.82 -42.28 4.46
N LEU A 399 -26.21 -41.17 4.89
CA LEU A 399 -26.49 -40.55 6.20
C LEU A 399 -27.92 -40.03 6.33
N ALA A 400 -28.48 -39.43 5.28
CA ALA A 400 -29.88 -38.98 5.27
C ALA A 400 -30.88 -40.14 5.36
N LYS A 401 -30.51 -41.32 4.86
CA LYS A 401 -31.29 -42.56 5.01
C LYS A 401 -31.11 -43.21 6.38
N LEU A 402 -29.95 -43.00 7.03
CA LEU A 402 -29.63 -43.47 8.37
C LEU A 402 -30.16 -42.53 9.47
N ALA A 403 -30.60 -41.32 9.13
CA ALA A 403 -31.21 -40.39 10.07
C ALA A 403 -32.48 -41.02 10.66
N LEU A 404 -32.36 -41.42 11.93
CA LEU A 404 -33.39 -42.05 12.75
C LEU A 404 -34.73 -41.31 12.65
N PRO A 405 -35.87 -42.03 12.64
CA PRO A 405 -37.18 -41.40 12.73
C PRO A 405 -37.28 -40.70 14.10
N ASN A 406 -37.64 -39.42 14.07
CA ASN A 406 -37.93 -38.53 15.19
C ASN A 406 -36.74 -37.87 15.88
N GLN A 407 -36.39 -36.67 15.42
CA GLN A 407 -36.36 -35.49 16.28
C GLN A 407 -36.80 -34.27 15.46
N GLN A 408 -38.00 -33.75 15.74
CA GLN A 408 -38.44 -32.46 15.25
C GLN A 408 -37.48 -31.37 15.77
N MET A 409 -36.51 -30.96 14.98
CA MET A 409 -35.84 -29.68 15.21
C MET A 409 -36.84 -28.58 14.81
N GLN A 410 -37.37 -27.87 15.81
CA GLN A 410 -38.08 -26.61 15.59
C GLN A 410 -37.10 -25.57 15.04
N THR A 411 -37.03 -25.44 13.71
CA THR A 411 -36.40 -24.28 13.05
C THR A 411 -37.46 -23.20 12.85
N GLY A 412 -37.65 -22.37 13.88
CA GLY A 412 -38.48 -21.19 13.81
C GLY A 412 -37.84 -20.06 13.01
N TYR A 413 -37.83 -20.14 11.68
CA TYR A 413 -37.66 -18.97 10.79
C TYR A 413 -38.42 -19.19 9.48
N SER A 414 -39.65 -18.68 9.43
CA SER A 414 -40.40 -18.49 8.20
C SER A 414 -40.01 -17.14 7.59
N TYR A 415 -39.29 -17.17 6.47
CA TYR A 415 -39.24 -16.02 5.58
C TYR A 415 -40.52 -16.04 4.73
N LYS A 416 -41.43 -15.11 5.00
CA LYS A 416 -42.48 -14.76 4.04
C LYS A 416 -41.84 -13.97 2.89
N LYS A 417 -42.27 -14.34 1.68
CA LYS A 417 -41.80 -13.93 0.36
C LYS A 417 -41.65 -12.43 0.17
#